data_AF-A0A423KBB3-F1
#
_entry.id   AF-A0A423KBB3-F1
#
_cell.length_a   1.000
_cell.length_b   1.000
_cell.length_c   1.000
_cell.angle_alpha   90.00
_cell.angle_beta   90.00
_cell.angle_gamma   90.00
#
_symmetry.space_group_name_H-M   'P 1'
#
loop_
_entity.id
_entity.type
_entity.pdbx_description
1 polymer ?
#
loop_
_entity_poly.entity_id
_entity_poly.type
_entity_poly.pdbx_seq_one_letter_code
_entity_poly.pdbx_strand_id
1 'polypeptide(L)' 'MNDDPKQEALAAWYKLLRQPEIPMDSEEHYDELLKAADEMERAGLINSAEWRVLVREAGGAFARSFAGLGGGT' A
#
# COMPACT_ATOMS: atom_id res chain seq x y z
N MET A 1 25.24 -0.02 -2.77
CA MET A 1 24.60 -0.05 -1.45
C MET A 1 23.89 -1.39 -1.34
N ASN A 2 23.96 -2.07 -0.19
CA ASN A 2 23.10 -3.23 0.08
C ASN A 2 21.83 -2.64 0.68
N ASP A 3 20.95 -2.14 -0.17
CA ASP A 3 19.60 -1.83 0.26
C ASP A 3 18.95 -3.19 0.54
N ASP A 4 18.56 -3.41 1.79
CA ASP A 4 17.85 -4.63 2.17
C ASP A 4 16.65 -4.78 1.23
N PRO A 5 16.46 -5.92 0.54
CA PRO A 5 15.37 -6.09 -0.43
C PRO A 5 13.99 -5.83 0.19
N LYS A 6 13.90 -5.98 1.53
CA LYS A 6 12.74 -5.59 2.34
C LYS A 6 12.48 -4.08 2.32
N GLN A 7 13.52 -3.26 2.51
CA GLN A 7 13.40 -1.81 2.53
C GLN A 7 12.97 -1.28 1.16
N GLU A 8 13.52 -1.82 0.08
CA GLU A 8 13.11 -1.44 -1.29
C GLU A 8 11.65 -1.79 -1.55
N ALA A 9 11.21 -3.00 -1.19
CA ALA A 9 9.83 -3.43 -1.39
C ALA A 9 8.84 -2.60 -0.56
N LEU A 10 9.17 -2.30 0.70
CA LEU A 10 8.37 -1.41 1.56
C LEU A 10 8.34 0.01 0.98
N ALA A 11 9.47 0.53 0.51
CA ALA A 11 9.54 1.86 -0.09
C ALA A 11 8.65 1.96 -1.35
N ALA A 12 8.68 0.94 -2.20
CA ALA A 12 7.79 0.83 -3.36
C ALA A 12 6.31 0.81 -2.94
N TRP A 13 5.97 0.01 -1.92
CA TRP A 13 4.61 -0.07 -1.38
C TRP A 13 4.10 1.27 -0.84
N TYR A 14 4.89 1.96 -0.02
CA TYR A 14 4.52 3.28 0.53
C TYR A 14 4.42 4.36 -0.56
N LYS A 15 5.24 4.25 -1.61
CA LYS A 15 5.14 5.15 -2.77
C LYS A 15 3.81 4.94 -3.47
N LEU A 16 3.41 3.69 -3.70
CA LEU A 16 2.13 3.33 -4.29
C LEU A 16 0.95 3.82 -3.43
N LEU A 17 1.05 3.72 -2.09
CA LEU A 17 0.04 4.23 -1.15
C LEU A 17 -0.17 5.75 -1.26
N ARG A 18 0.93 6.51 -1.42
CA ARG A 18 0.91 7.98 -1.43
C ARG A 18 0.61 8.59 -2.80
N GLN A 19 1.02 7.91 -3.85
CA GLN A 19 0.88 8.38 -5.23
C GLN A 19 0.29 7.25 -6.07
N PRO A 20 -1.04 7.16 -6.19
CA PRO A 20 -1.62 6.38 -7.27
C PRO A 20 -1.10 6.97 -8.60
N GLU A 21 -0.39 6.16 -9.39
CA GLU A 21 0.28 6.63 -10.62
C GLU A 21 -0.71 7.06 -11.72
N ILE A 22 -1.99 6.75 -11.55
CA ILE A 22 -3.08 6.97 -12.50
C ILE A 22 -4.32 7.40 -11.68
N PRO A 23 -5.34 8.07 -12.26
CA PRO A 23 -6.71 8.00 -11.74
C PRO A 23 -7.20 6.55 -11.78
N MET A 24 -6.56 5.70 -10.97
CA MET A 24 -6.86 4.31 -10.78
C MET A 24 -8.10 4.28 -9.90
N ASP A 25 -9.07 3.45 -10.28
CA ASP A 25 -10.26 3.30 -9.46
C ASP A 25 -9.81 2.88 -8.07
N SER A 26 -10.46 3.39 -7.02
CA SER A 26 -9.90 3.24 -5.68
C SER A 26 -9.85 1.76 -5.28
N GLU A 27 -10.75 0.93 -5.81
CA GLU A 27 -10.74 -0.53 -5.66
C GLU A 27 -9.46 -1.15 -6.25
N GLU A 28 -9.08 -0.73 -7.45
CA GLU A 28 -7.90 -1.25 -8.16
C GLU A 28 -6.60 -0.77 -7.49
N HIS A 29 -6.59 0.45 -6.93
CA HIS A 29 -5.48 0.94 -6.12
C HIS A 29 -5.30 0.12 -4.83
N TYR A 30 -6.41 -0.26 -4.19
CA TYR A 30 -6.39 -1.09 -2.99
C TYR A 30 -5.95 -2.53 -3.29
N ASP A 31 -6.38 -3.11 -4.41
CA ASP A 31 -5.95 -4.45 -4.85
C ASP A 31 -4.44 -4.50 -5.12
N GLU A 32 -3.87 -3.49 -5.80
CA GLU A 32 -2.43 -3.43 -6.05
C GLU A 32 -1.61 -3.26 -4.75
N LEU A 33 -2.13 -2.55 -3.75
CA LEU A 33 -1.50 -2.48 -2.42
C LEU A 33 -1.50 -3.85 -1.72
N LEU A 34 -2.61 -4.59 -1.80
CA LEU A 34 -2.72 -5.93 -1.24
C LEU A 34 -1.78 -6.92 -1.93
N LYS A 35 -1.71 -6.86 -3.26
CA LYS A 35 -0.85 -7.71 -4.08
C LYS A 35 0.63 -7.45 -3.82
N ALA A 36 1.04 -6.18 -3.74
CA ALA A 36 2.41 -5.83 -3.36
C ALA A 36 2.76 -6.34 -1.94
N ALA A 37 1.80 -6.29 -1.00
CA ALA A 37 1.99 -6.86 0.33
C ALA A 37 2.09 -8.40 0.31
N ASP A 38 1.26 -9.09 -0.47
CA ASP A 38 1.31 -10.55 -0.66
C ASP A 38 2.63 -11.00 -1.29
N GLU A 39 3.12 -10.29 -2.32
CA GLU A 39 4.41 -10.59 -2.93
C GLU A 39 5.56 -10.43 -1.95
N MET A 40 5.51 -9.41 -1.08
CA MET A 40 6.50 -9.24 0.00
C MET A 40 6.45 -10.39 1.01
N GLU A 41 5.26 -10.91 1.35
CA GLU A 41 5.14 -12.07 2.25
C GLU A 41 5.68 -13.34 1.58
N ARG A 42 5.31 -13.58 0.32
CA ARG A 42 5.75 -14.76 -0.45
C ARG A 42 7.25 -14.75 -0.73
N ALA A 43 7.85 -13.57 -0.89
CA ALA A 43 9.30 -13.38 -0.99
C ALA A 43 10.02 -13.53 0.36
N GLY A 44 9.30 -13.63 1.48
CA GLY A 44 9.87 -13.72 2.83
C GLY A 44 10.46 -12.40 3.34
N LEU A 45 10.10 -11.27 2.71
CA LEU A 45 10.57 -9.93 3.11
C LEU A 45 9.83 -9.42 4.34
N ILE A 46 8.54 -9.79 4.46
CA ILE A 46 7.69 -9.46 5.60
C ILE A 46 7.02 -10.72 6.14
N ASN A 47 6.61 -10.69 7.41
CA ASN A 47 5.77 -11.74 7.98
C ASN A 47 4.28 -11.35 7.97
N SER A 48 3.38 -12.31 8.21
CA SER A 48 1.92 -12.08 8.17
C SER A 48 1.40 -11.00 9.15
N ALA A 49 2.12 -10.72 10.25
CA ALA A 49 1.80 -9.60 11.14
C ALA A 49 2.13 -8.25 10.49
N GLU A 50 3.27 -8.14 9.79
CA GLU A 50 3.63 -6.94 9.02
C GLU A 50 2.66 -6.75 7.84
N TRP A 51 2.30 -7.84 7.15
CA TRP A 51 1.28 -7.82 6.10
C TRP A 51 -0.05 -7.23 6.59
N ARG A 52 -0.55 -7.66 7.77
CA ARG A 52 -1.79 -7.09 8.35
C ARG A 52 -1.68 -5.60 8.67
N VAL A 53 -0.49 -5.11 9.03
CA VAL A 53 -0.27 -3.67 9.26
C VAL A 53 -0.38 -2.92 7.94
N LEU A 54 0.28 -3.40 6.88
CA LEU A 54 0.20 -2.81 5.54
C LEU A 54 -1.24 -2.76 5.03
N VAL A 55 -1.99 -3.85 5.15
CA VAL A 55 -3.41 -3.91 4.75
C VAL A 55 -4.27 -2.90 5.53
N ARG A 56 -4.04 -2.74 6.83
CA ARG A 56 -4.73 -1.71 7.63
C ARG A 56 -4.38 -0.29 7.20
N GLU A 57 -3.12 -0.02 6.91
CA GLU A 57 -2.69 1.29 6.42
C GLU A 57 -3.27 1.61 5.05
N ALA A 58 -3.30 0.64 4.14
CA ALA A 58 -3.98 0.77 2.85
C ALA A 58 -5.46 1.10 3.02
N GLY A 59 -6.18 0.36 3.89
CA GLY A 59 -7.59 0.62 4.16
C GLY A 59 -7.83 1.99 4.80
N GLY A 60 -6.92 2.43 5.67
CA GLY A 60 -6.97 3.77 6.29
C GLY A 60 -6.73 4.91 5.29
N ALA A 61 -5.75 4.75 4.39
CA ALA A 61 -5.46 5.72 3.34
C ALA A 61 -6.60 5.80 2.32
N PHE A 62 -7.16 4.65 1.92
CA PHE A 62 -8.35 4.56 1.08
C PHE A 62 -9.52 5.31 1.73
N ALA A 63 -9.87 4.97 2.99
CA ALA A 63 -10.96 5.63 3.71
C ALA A 63 -10.74 7.14 3.84
N ARG A 64 -9.49 7.59 3.99
CA ARG A 64 -9.13 9.01 4.07
C ARG A 64 -9.21 9.72 2.71
N SER A 65 -8.87 9.06 1.61
CA SER A 65 -9.10 9.58 0.26
C SER A 65 -10.59 9.79 -0.01
N PHE A 66 -11.44 8.84 0.38
CA PHE A 66 -12.91 9.00 0.27
C PHE A 66 -13.46 10.08 1.22
N ALA A 67 -12.98 10.13 2.47
CA ALA A 67 -13.40 11.15 3.42
C ALA A 67 -12.95 12.57 3.01
N GLY A 68 -11.82 12.70 2.31
CA GLY A 68 -11.31 13.96 1.78
C GLY A 68 -12.11 14.50 0.59
N LEU A 69 -12.82 13.64 -0.16
CA LEU A 69 -13.68 14.03 -1.28
C LEU A 69 -15.11 14.43 -0.85
N GLY A 70 -15.52 14.13 0.39
CA GLY A 70 -16.86 14.43 0.91
C GLY A 70 -16.98 15.72 1.72
N GLY A 71 -15.89 16.46 1.94
CA GLY A 71 -15.87 17.60 2.86
C GLY A 71 -15.08 18.79 2.33
N GLY A 72 -15.64 19.53 1.36
CA GLY A 72 -15.02 20.76 0.87
C GLY A 72 -15.87 21.52 -0.15
N THR A 73 -16.74 22.39 0.39
CA THR A 73 -17.44 23.56 -0.22
C THR A 73 -18.45 23.33 -1.35
#